data_AF-A0A5C7FMW2-F1
#
_entry.id   AF-A0A5C7FMW2-F1
#
_cell.length_a   1.000
_cell.length_b   1.000
_cell.length_c   1.000
_cell.angle_alpha   90.00
_cell.angle_beta   90.00
_cell.angle_gamma   90.00
#
_symmetry.space_group_name_H-M   'P 1'
#
loop_
_entity.id
_entity.type
_entity.pdbx_description
1 polymer ?
#
loop_
_entity_poly.entity_id
_entity_poly.type
_entity_poly.pdbx_seq_one_letter_code
_entity_poly.pdbx_strand_id
1 'polypeptide(L)' 'MWTRRERDDYLSQTAAFLAAQFHLSDREAYRLIREAGLKQNLLEDPQETTLLSPKAQAEKVFRKSQH' A
#
# COMPACT_ATOMS: atom_id res chain seq x y z
N MET A 1 -14.59 -6.71 -8.76
CA MET A 1 -14.23 -5.28 -8.74
C MET A 1 -14.28 -4.84 -7.28
N TRP A 2 -13.21 -4.24 -6.73
CA TRP A 2 -13.19 -3.88 -5.32
C TRP A 2 -14.15 -2.73 -5.02
N THR A 3 -14.85 -2.82 -3.91
CA THR A 3 -15.61 -1.73 -3.34
C THR A 3 -14.66 -0.65 -2.82
N ARG A 4 -15.19 0.57 -2.61
CA ARG A 4 -14.44 1.65 -1.99
C ARG A 4 -13.90 1.25 -0.62
N ARG A 5 -14.72 0.56 0.18
CA ARG A 5 -14.36 0.11 1.53
C ARG A 5 -13.20 -0.87 1.51
N GLU A 6 -13.24 -1.89 0.66
CA GLU A 6 -12.16 -2.88 0.56
C GLU A 6 -10.82 -2.23 0.17
N ARG A 7 -10.85 -1.23 -0.72
CA ARG A 7 -9.63 -0.48 -1.08
C ARG A 7 -9.10 0.32 0.10
N ASP A 8 -9.97 1.05 0.78
CA ASP A 8 -9.57 1.86 1.93
C ASP A 8 -9.01 0.96 3.06
N ASP A 9 -9.63 -0.20 3.31
CA ASP A 9 -9.16 -1.20 4.27
C ASP A 9 -7.78 -1.77 3.90
N TYR A 10 -7.55 -2.09 2.62
CA TYR A 10 -6.25 -2.59 2.16
C TYR A 10 -5.14 -1.54 2.23
N LEU A 11 -5.44 -0.30 1.84
CA LEU A 11 -4.49 0.81 1.95
C LEU A 11 -4.13 1.05 3.43
N SER A 12 -5.12 0.99 4.32
CA SER A 12 -4.91 1.13 5.76
C SER A 12 -4.06 0.00 6.33
N GLN A 13 -4.32 -1.25 5.95
CA GLN A 13 -3.50 -2.39 6.38
C GLN A 13 -2.07 -2.31 5.85
N THR A 14 -1.90 -1.91 4.58
CA THR A 14 -0.58 -1.71 3.98
C THR A 14 0.20 -0.62 4.71
N ALA A 15 -0.47 0.48 5.08
CA ALA A 15 0.14 1.56 5.86
C ALA A 15 0.56 1.09 7.25
N ALA A 16 -0.29 0.32 7.93
CA ALA A 16 0.02 -0.24 9.24
C ALA A 16 1.24 -1.18 9.20
N PHE A 17 1.35 -2.03 8.16
CA PHE A 17 2.53 -2.87 7.98
C PHE A 17 3.79 -2.06 7.70
N LEU A 18 3.72 -1.01 6.86
CA LEU A 18 4.83 -0.09 6.63
C LEU A 18 5.31 0.57 7.93
N ALA A 19 4.37 1.10 8.72
CA ALA A 19 4.67 1.76 9.98
C ALA A 19 5.32 0.79 10.99
N ALA A 20 4.73 -0.40 11.16
CA ALA A 20 5.21 -1.38 12.12
C ALA A 20 6.56 -2.00 11.73
N GLN A 21 6.75 -2.35 10.46
CA GLN A 21 7.93 -3.11 9.99
C GLN A 21 9.15 -2.23 9.76
N PHE A 22 8.96 -0.95 9.38
CA PHE A 22 10.05 -0.04 9.05
C PHE A 22 10.15 1.16 10.02
N HIS A 23 9.46 1.10 11.16
CA HIS A 23 9.46 2.13 12.20
C HIS A 23 9.12 3.53 11.68
N LEU A 24 8.22 3.60 10.68
CA LEU A 24 7.75 4.85 10.10
C LEU A 24 6.58 5.40 10.90
N SER A 25 6.42 6.72 10.91
CA SER A 25 5.15 7.31 11.34
C SER A 25 4.03 6.98 10.34
N ASP A 26 2.77 6.97 10.80
CA ASP A 26 1.61 6.78 9.92
C ASP A 26 1.64 7.75 8.74
N ARG A 27 2.02 9.00 8.99
CA ARG A 27 2.14 10.04 7.97
C ARG A 27 3.15 9.66 6.89
N GLU A 28 4.30 9.12 7.28
CA GLU A 28 5.32 8.66 6.34
C GLU A 28 4.88 7.42 5.57
N ALA A 29 4.25 6.45 6.24
CA ALA A 29 3.70 5.26 5.60
C ALA A 29 2.67 5.62 4.49
N TYR A 30 1.72 6.51 4.80
CA TYR A 30 0.74 6.98 3.81
C TYR A 30 1.37 7.85 2.70
N ARG A 31 2.45 8.58 3.00
CA ARG A 31 3.21 9.30 1.98
C ARG A 31 3.84 8.31 0.99
N LEU A 32 4.52 7.28 1.47
CA LEU A 32 5.14 6.25 0.61
C LEU A 32 4.09 5.53 -0.24
N ILE A 33 2.93 5.19 0.32
CA ILE A 33 1.81 4.60 -0.42
C ILE A 33 1.34 5.51 -1.56
N ARG A 34 1.27 6.83 -1.32
CA ARG A 34 0.88 7.82 -2.33
C ARG A 34 1.94 7.96 -3.42
N GLU A 35 3.21 8.08 -3.04
CA GLU A 35 4.34 8.17 -3.97
C GLU A 35 4.47 6.91 -4.83
N ALA A 36 4.14 5.74 -4.27
CA ALA A 36 4.10 4.49 -5.03
C ALA A 36 2.93 4.40 -6.03
N GLY A 37 1.97 5.32 -5.99
CA GLY A 37 0.79 5.33 -6.87
C GLY A 37 -0.23 4.24 -6.52
N LEU A 38 -0.16 3.61 -5.35
CA LEU A 38 -0.88 2.37 -5.05
C LEU A 38 -2.40 2.52 -5.16
N LYS A 39 -2.96 3.66 -4.72
CA LYS A 39 -4.40 3.93 -4.86
C LYS A 39 -4.83 3.98 -6.33
N GLN A 40 -4.02 4.57 -7.20
CA GLN A 40 -4.29 4.66 -8.63
C GLN A 40 -4.23 3.26 -9.27
N ASN A 41 -3.19 2.49 -8.94
CA ASN A 41 -3.02 1.13 -9.43
C ASN A 41 -4.20 0.22 -9.04
N LEU A 42 -4.72 0.34 -7.82
CA LEU A 42 -5.92 -0.39 -7.37
C LEU A 42 -7.21 -0.02 -8.13
N LEU A 43 -7.25 1.16 -8.76
CA LEU A 43 -8.38 1.60 -9.58
C LEU A 43 -8.24 1.13 -11.03
N GLU A 44 -7.03 1.13 -11.56
CA GLU A 44 -6.74 0.80 -12.96
C GLU A 44 -6.59 -0.71 -13.19
N ASP A 45 -5.90 -1.42 -12.29
CA ASP A 45 -5.73 -2.87 -12.33
C ASP A 45 -5.86 -3.50 -10.93
N PRO A 46 -7.09 -3.82 -10.52
CA PRO A 46 -7.32 -4.51 -9.27
C PRO A 46 -6.71 -5.92 -9.26
N GLN A 47 -6.52 -6.57 -10.41
CA GLN A 47 -6.10 -7.98 -10.50
C GLN A 47 -4.62 -8.16 -10.16
N GLU A 48 -3.76 -7.29 -10.69
CA GLU A 48 -2.32 -7.35 -10.40
C GLU A 48 -2.02 -7.02 -8.92
N THR A 49 -2.82 -6.12 -8.33
CA THR A 49 -2.70 -5.74 -6.92
C THR A 49 -3.30 -6.78 -5.96
N THR A 50 -4.28 -7.60 -6.39
CA THR A 50 -4.81 -8.73 -5.60
C THR A 50 -3.82 -9.85 -5.34
N LEU A 51 -2.72 -9.94 -6.09
CA LEU A 51 -1.72 -11.00 -5.91
C LEU A 51 -0.90 -10.82 -4.63
N LEU A 52 -0.84 -9.60 -4.09
CA LEU A 52 -0.01 -9.28 -2.93
C LEU A 52 -0.86 -8.99 -1.71
N SER A 53 -0.56 -9.70 -0.61
CA SER A 53 -1.10 -9.35 0.71
C SER A 53 -0.65 -7.93 1.11
N PRO A 54 -1.37 -7.23 1.99
CA PRO A 54 -0.98 -5.89 2.45
C PRO A 54 0.46 -5.82 2.97
N LYS A 55 0.95 -6.88 3.62
CA LYS A 55 2.34 -6.99 4.06
C LYS A 55 3.32 -7.05 2.89
N ALA A 56 3.09 -7.93 1.91
CA ALA A 56 3.96 -8.03 0.74
C ALA A 56 3.95 -6.73 -0.09
N GLN A 57 2.80 -6.07 -0.15
CA GLN A 57 2.67 -4.78 -0.80
C GLN A 57 3.42 -3.67 -0.05
N ALA A 58 3.40 -3.67 1.29
CA ALA A 58 4.18 -2.76 2.11
C ALA A 58 5.68 -2.91 1.82
N GLU A 59 6.19 -4.14 1.74
CA GLU A 59 7.60 -4.39 1.39
C GLU A 59 7.95 -3.91 -0.03
N LYS A 60 7.05 -4.14 -1.00
CA LYS A 60 7.22 -3.64 -2.38
C LYS A 60 7.26 -2.12 -2.44
N VAL A 61 6.34 -1.45 -1.74
CA VAL A 61 6.28 0.02 -1.64
C VAL A 61 7.56 0.57 -1.00
N PHE A 62 8.01 -0.02 0.10
CA PHE A 62 9.22 0.42 0.77
C PHE A 62 10.45 0.25 -0.12
N ARG A 63 10.63 -0.89 -0.79
CA ARG A 63 11.74 -1.10 -1.74
C ARG A 63 11.74 -0.08 -2.87
N LYS A 64 10.58 0.24 -3.43
CA LYS A 64 10.45 1.26 -4.50
C LYS A 64 10.85 2.66 -4.02
N SER A 65 10.68 2.97 -2.73
CA SER A 65 11.04 4.27 -2.17
C SER A 65 12.54 4.49 -1.95
N GLN A 66 13.34 3.44 -2.04
CA GLN A 66 14.80 3.46 -1.83
C GLN A 66 15.59 3.66 -3.13
N HIS A 67 14.92 3.70 -4.28
CA HIS A 67 15.50 3.88 -5.61
C HIS A 67 15.11 5.25 -6.19
#